data_AF-I1CKJ8-F1
#
_entry.id   AF-I1CKJ8-F1
#
_cell.length_a   1.000
_cell.length_b   1.000
_cell.length_c   1.000
_cell.angle_alpha   90.00
_cell.angle_beta   90.00
_cell.angle_gamma   90.00
#
_symmetry.space_group_name_H-M   'P 1'
#
loop_
_entity.id
_entity.type
_entity.pdbx_description
1 polymer ?
#
loop_
_entity_poly.entity_id
_entity_poly.type
_entity_poly.pdbx_seq_one_letter_code
_entity_poly.pdbx_strand_id
1 'polypeptide(L)'
;MFLIHKVYLNLPKQPLKRFMTTSILNWASKDGEFRRQQSVFRDCIEADANAKFAAEPDRYHLYISWACPWAHRTAIVRQLKGLDKIIGMSVVDYLMLDKGWKFSTEQECPGAIPDTINESSYIRDLYFKVNPNYEGRFTVPVLWDKKLQTIVNNESSEIIRMFNTAFNAFLSKEQAELNYYPESLQKEIDETNEWIYDTVNNGVYKSGFATTQQAYENNVYNVFKSLDRIEKILDGHKYLVQDTFTEADIRLFTTIVR
;
A
#
# COMPACT_ATOMS: atom_id res chain seq x y z
N MET A 1 -9.26 60.90 10.03
CA MET A 1 -9.26 59.92 11.13
C MET A 1 -10.30 58.84 10.78
N PHE A 2 -9.80 57.71 10.24
CA PHE A 2 -10.39 56.38 9.98
C PHE A 2 -11.89 56.26 9.59
N LEU A 3 -12.26 56.02 8.32
CA LEU A 3 -12.22 54.78 7.50
C LEU A 3 -12.93 53.54 8.11
N ILE A 4 -14.09 53.22 7.51
CA ILE A 4 -14.62 51.89 7.13
C ILE A 4 -14.66 50.81 8.23
N HIS A 5 -15.86 50.47 8.72
CA HIS A 5 -16.12 49.16 9.32
C HIS A 5 -17.16 48.38 8.52
N LYS A 6 -16.64 47.44 7.74
CA LYS A 6 -17.33 46.44 6.92
C LYS A 6 -18.14 45.49 7.79
N VAL A 7 -19.40 45.33 7.43
CA VAL A 7 -20.11 44.06 7.21
C VAL A 7 -19.24 42.82 7.41
N TYR A 8 -19.31 42.19 8.59
CA TYR A 8 -18.91 40.80 8.85
C TYR A 8 -19.66 40.25 10.06
N LEU A 9 -20.98 40.15 9.95
CA LEU A 9 -21.81 39.36 10.86
C LEU A 9 -22.80 38.58 9.99
N ASN A 10 -22.32 37.46 9.45
CA ASN A 10 -23.10 36.27 9.03
C ASN A 10 -22.22 35.38 8.14
N LEU A 11 -21.25 34.70 8.75
CA LEU A 11 -20.69 33.48 8.17
C LEU A 11 -21.33 32.30 8.91
N PRO A 12 -21.93 31.32 8.21
CA PRO A 12 -22.42 30.11 8.85
C PRO A 12 -21.23 29.40 9.50
N LYS A 13 -21.34 29.12 10.81
CA LYS A 13 -20.40 28.29 11.54
C LYS A 13 -20.39 26.92 10.87
N GLN A 14 -19.32 26.59 10.15
CA GLN A 14 -19.08 25.23 9.69
C GLN A 14 -19.08 24.31 10.93
N PRO A 15 -19.76 23.15 10.90
CA PRO A 15 -19.71 22.22 12.00
C PRO A 15 -18.26 21.77 12.21
N LEU A 16 -17.78 21.85 13.46
CA LEU A 16 -16.48 21.31 13.85
C LEU A 16 -16.37 19.87 13.32
N LYS A 17 -15.41 19.64 12.42
CA LYS A 17 -15.04 18.30 11.97
C LYS A 17 -14.76 17.45 13.22
N ARG A 18 -15.50 16.35 13.35
CA ARG A 18 -15.31 15.35 14.39
C ARG A 18 -13.91 14.77 14.19
N PHE A 19 -12.92 15.30 14.91
CA PHE A 19 -11.58 14.72 14.94
C PHE A 19 -11.74 13.26 15.38
N MET A 20 -11.06 12.34 14.70
CA MET A 20 -10.86 10.99 15.23
C MET A 20 -10.31 11.15 16.66
N THR A 21 -11.12 10.80 17.65
CA THR A 21 -10.78 10.95 19.08
C THR A 21 -9.73 9.94 19.54
N THR A 22 -9.16 9.18 18.61
CA THR A 22 -8.20 8.12 18.86
C THR A 22 -6.97 8.38 17.99
N SER A 23 -5.80 8.43 18.62
CA SER A 23 -4.52 8.64 17.92
C SER A 23 -4.42 7.68 16.72
N ILE A 24 -3.94 8.17 15.57
CA ILE A 24 -3.68 7.31 14.41
C ILE A 24 -2.58 6.26 14.68
N LEU A 25 -1.87 6.41 15.81
CA LEU A 25 -0.85 5.50 16.30
C LEU A 25 -1.41 4.44 17.25
N ASN A 26 -2.71 4.44 17.56
CA ASN A 26 -3.35 3.37 18.33
C ASN A 26 -3.74 2.23 17.40
N TRP A 27 -3.00 1.12 17.48
CA TRP A 27 -3.16 -0.02 16.58
C TRP A 27 -4.02 -1.15 17.13
N ALA A 28 -4.00 -1.37 18.46
CA ALA A 28 -4.74 -2.44 19.12
C ALA A 28 -6.20 -2.07 19.45
N SER A 29 -7.05 -3.09 19.49
CA SER A 29 -8.42 -3.03 19.99
C SER A 29 -8.45 -3.13 21.52
N LYS A 30 -9.62 -2.93 22.14
CA LYS A 30 -9.78 -2.95 23.61
C LYS A 30 -9.40 -4.28 24.28
N ASP A 31 -9.50 -5.39 23.54
CA ASP A 31 -9.09 -6.73 23.99
C ASP A 31 -7.58 -7.00 23.80
N GLY A 32 -6.85 -6.01 23.29
CA GLY A 32 -5.41 -6.07 23.05
C GLY A 32 -5.01 -6.71 21.73
N GLU A 33 -5.97 -7.14 20.91
CA GLU A 33 -5.72 -7.69 19.58
C GLU A 33 -5.60 -6.58 18.54
N PHE A 34 -4.63 -6.73 17.62
CA PHE A 34 -4.54 -5.89 16.44
C PHE A 34 -5.44 -6.43 15.33
N ARG A 35 -6.36 -5.57 14.85
CA ARG A 35 -7.23 -5.88 13.71
C ARG A 35 -6.96 -4.89 12.59
N ARG A 36 -6.47 -5.40 11.45
CA ARG A 36 -6.18 -4.58 10.28
C ARG A 36 -7.49 -4.09 9.65
N GLN A 37 -7.60 -2.77 9.45
CA GLN A 37 -8.67 -2.21 8.64
C GLN A 37 -8.45 -2.55 7.17
N GLN A 38 -9.52 -2.91 6.46
CA GLN A 38 -9.45 -3.23 5.04
C GLN A 38 -9.27 -1.97 4.19
N SER A 39 -8.54 -2.12 3.09
CA SER A 39 -8.38 -1.12 2.03
C SER A 39 -9.72 -0.84 1.35
N VAL A 40 -10.05 0.43 1.09
CA VAL A 40 -11.38 0.85 0.61
C VAL A 40 -11.40 1.29 -0.86
N PHE A 41 -10.27 1.70 -1.44
CA PHE A 41 -10.17 2.03 -2.86
C PHE A 41 -9.73 0.77 -3.58
N ARG A 42 -10.63 0.22 -4.39
CA ARG A 42 -10.53 -1.13 -4.98
C ARG A 42 -10.85 -1.15 -6.47
N ASP A 43 -10.76 0.00 -7.15
CA ASP A 43 -10.88 0.04 -8.61
C ASP A 43 -9.63 -0.62 -9.26
N CYS A 44 -9.73 -1.04 -10.51
CA CYS A 44 -8.68 -1.74 -11.25
C CYS A 44 -8.24 -0.96 -12.49
N ILE A 45 -6.94 -1.02 -12.80
CA ILE A 45 -6.42 -0.65 -14.12
C ILE A 45 -6.62 -1.83 -15.06
N GLU A 46 -7.18 -1.57 -16.24
CA GLU A 46 -7.52 -2.59 -17.22
C GLU A 46 -6.80 -2.33 -18.56
N ALA A 47 -6.51 -3.39 -19.31
CA ALA A 47 -5.90 -3.27 -20.63
C ALA A 47 -6.85 -2.70 -21.71
N ASP A 48 -8.17 -2.72 -21.46
CA ASP A 48 -9.15 -2.11 -22.34
C ASP A 48 -9.00 -0.58 -22.34
N ALA A 49 -8.74 -0.02 -23.52
CA ALA A 49 -8.61 1.42 -23.72
C ALA A 49 -9.88 2.22 -23.36
N ASN A 50 -11.05 1.56 -23.31
CA ASN A 50 -12.32 2.18 -22.95
C ASN A 50 -12.65 2.07 -21.46
N ALA A 51 -11.84 1.36 -20.67
CA ALA A 51 -12.06 1.24 -19.24
C ALA A 51 -11.92 2.61 -18.53
N LYS A 52 -12.66 2.78 -17.43
CA LYS A 52 -12.55 3.98 -16.56
C LYS A 52 -11.09 4.28 -16.22
N PHE A 53 -10.34 3.25 -15.86
CA PHE A 53 -8.89 3.28 -15.65
C PHE A 53 -8.18 2.40 -16.68
N ALA A 54 -8.19 2.82 -17.94
CA ALA A 54 -7.40 2.18 -18.99
C ALA A 54 -5.88 2.28 -18.72
N ALA A 55 -5.13 1.21 -18.99
CA ALA A 55 -3.68 1.23 -18.97
C ALA A 55 -3.16 2.24 -20.01
N GLU A 56 -2.56 3.32 -19.53
CA GLU A 56 -2.00 4.41 -20.36
C GLU A 56 -0.65 4.81 -19.75
N PRO A 57 0.44 4.86 -20.55
CA PRO A 57 1.71 5.42 -20.11
C PRO A 57 1.55 6.84 -19.59
N ASP A 58 2.31 7.18 -18.55
CA ASP A 58 2.34 8.51 -17.93
C ASP A 58 1.01 8.98 -17.34
N ARG A 59 0.00 8.12 -17.18
CA ARG A 59 -1.26 8.46 -16.49
C ARG A 59 -1.22 8.23 -14.99
N TYR A 60 -0.53 7.19 -14.54
CA TYR A 60 -0.59 6.73 -13.15
C TYR A 60 0.63 7.14 -12.33
N HIS A 61 0.44 7.29 -11.03
CA HIS A 61 1.50 7.61 -10.07
C HIS A 61 1.36 6.75 -8.82
N LEU A 62 2.48 6.28 -8.29
CA LEU A 62 2.53 5.41 -7.12
C LEU A 62 3.12 6.16 -5.92
N TYR A 63 2.39 6.22 -4.81
CA TYR A 63 2.90 6.76 -3.55
C TYR A 63 3.25 5.63 -2.60
N ILE A 64 4.51 5.59 -2.14
CA ILE A 64 5.03 4.53 -1.26
C ILE A 64 5.78 5.08 -0.06
N SER A 65 6.07 4.20 0.91
CA SER A 65 7.17 4.36 1.85
C SER A 65 8.10 3.16 1.72
N TRP A 66 9.43 3.38 1.68
CA TRP A 66 10.40 2.28 1.71
C TRP A 66 10.31 1.45 3.02
N ALA A 67 9.81 2.03 4.11
CA ALA A 67 9.61 1.30 5.37
C ALA A 67 8.45 0.30 5.30
N CYS A 68 7.45 0.53 4.43
CA CYS A 68 6.21 -0.24 4.40
C CYS A 68 6.36 -1.51 3.52
N PRO A 69 6.22 -2.73 4.07
CA PRO A 69 6.32 -3.96 3.28
C PRO A 69 5.22 -4.08 2.21
N TRP A 70 4.02 -3.59 2.50
CA TRP A 70 2.90 -3.58 1.55
C TRP A 70 3.21 -2.71 0.33
N ALA A 71 3.77 -1.52 0.55
CA ALA A 71 4.14 -0.62 -0.53
C ALA A 71 5.37 -1.15 -1.29
N HIS A 72 6.32 -1.79 -0.58
CA HIS A 72 7.51 -2.39 -1.17
C HIS A 72 7.17 -3.46 -2.22
N ARG A 73 6.09 -4.25 -2.03
CA ARG A 73 5.59 -5.19 -3.06
C ARG A 73 5.33 -4.51 -4.40
N THR A 74 4.63 -3.37 -4.35
CA THR A 74 4.28 -2.61 -5.55
C THR A 74 5.52 -2.02 -6.22
N ALA A 75 6.51 -1.58 -5.45
CA ALA A 75 7.78 -1.09 -5.98
C ALA A 75 8.61 -2.21 -6.65
N ILE A 76 8.65 -3.40 -6.04
CA ILE A 76 9.32 -4.58 -6.62
C ILE A 76 8.70 -4.93 -7.97
N VAL A 77 7.37 -5.11 -8.03
CA VAL A 77 6.70 -5.50 -9.28
C VAL A 77 6.77 -4.38 -10.33
N ARG A 78 6.68 -3.11 -9.93
CA ARG A 78 6.93 -1.96 -10.81
C ARG A 78 8.30 -2.06 -11.48
N GLN A 79 9.35 -2.35 -10.73
CA GLN A 79 10.70 -2.48 -11.27
C GLN A 79 10.86 -3.72 -12.15
N LEU A 80 10.38 -4.87 -11.68
CA LEU A 80 10.51 -6.15 -12.39
C LEU A 80 9.79 -6.14 -13.75
N LYS A 81 8.60 -5.51 -13.82
CA LYS A 81 7.85 -5.34 -15.06
C LYS A 81 8.35 -4.18 -15.92
N GLY A 82 9.36 -3.41 -15.50
CA GLY A 82 9.86 -2.27 -16.26
C GLY A 82 8.89 -1.10 -16.36
N LEU A 83 7.97 -0.97 -15.39
CA LEU A 83 6.96 0.07 -15.35
C LEU A 83 7.52 1.40 -14.83
N ASP A 84 8.81 1.44 -14.46
CA ASP A 84 9.45 2.60 -13.87
C ASP A 84 9.50 3.81 -14.80
N LYS A 85 9.43 3.58 -16.10
CA LYS A 85 9.40 4.59 -17.15
C LYS A 85 8.01 5.18 -17.43
N ILE A 86 6.93 4.50 -17.00
CA ILE A 86 5.56 4.86 -17.37
C ILE A 86 4.62 5.09 -16.17
N ILE A 87 5.02 4.64 -14.97
CA ILE A 87 4.33 4.91 -13.72
C ILE A 87 5.28 5.71 -12.83
N GLY A 88 4.95 6.98 -12.59
CA GLY A 88 5.72 7.84 -11.69
C GLY A 88 5.68 7.33 -10.25
N MET A 89 6.62 7.78 -9.41
CA MET A 89 6.68 7.37 -8.01
C MET A 89 7.08 8.52 -7.10
N SER A 90 6.40 8.65 -5.97
CA SER A 90 6.81 9.50 -4.84
C SER A 90 6.97 8.64 -3.60
N VAL A 91 7.93 9.01 -2.76
CA VAL A 91 8.34 8.27 -1.58
C VAL A 91 8.22 9.18 -0.37
N VAL A 92 7.34 8.82 0.55
CA VAL A 92 7.18 9.54 1.82
C VAL A 92 8.33 9.25 2.77
N ASP A 93 8.45 10.11 3.77
CA ASP A 93 9.31 9.93 4.93
C ASP A 93 9.10 8.56 5.60
N TYR A 94 10.17 7.95 6.09
CA TYR A 94 10.07 6.71 6.86
C TYR A 94 9.43 6.93 8.23
N LEU A 95 9.54 8.15 8.79
CA LEU A 95 9.05 8.48 10.11
C LEU A 95 7.57 8.91 10.03
N MET A 96 6.68 8.05 10.51
CA MET A 96 5.25 8.32 10.60
C MET A 96 4.87 8.86 11.98
N LEU A 97 4.47 10.13 12.05
CA LEU A 97 4.04 10.81 13.29
C LEU A 97 2.52 11.01 13.33
N ASP A 98 2.03 11.92 14.18
CA ASP A 98 0.63 12.25 14.44
C ASP A 98 -0.20 12.61 13.20
N LYS A 99 0.43 13.17 12.16
CA LYS A 99 -0.20 13.52 10.89
C LYS A 99 -0.11 12.43 9.83
N GLY A 100 0.56 11.32 10.14
CA GLY A 100 0.79 10.20 9.23
C GLY A 100 2.02 10.41 8.35
N TRP A 101 2.01 9.77 7.19
CA TRP A 101 3.09 9.80 6.22
C TRP A 101 3.30 11.21 5.62
N LYS A 102 4.46 11.81 5.84
CA LYS A 102 4.86 13.13 5.34
C LYS A 102 5.60 13.01 4.01
N PHE A 103 5.35 13.91 3.07
CA PHE A 103 6.24 14.15 1.95
C PHE A 103 7.39 15.05 2.39
N SER A 104 8.54 14.44 2.62
CA SER A 104 9.80 15.14 2.92
C SER A 104 10.62 15.30 1.64
N THR A 105 11.46 16.32 1.60
CA THR A 105 12.52 16.46 0.59
C THR A 105 13.65 15.45 0.85
N GLU A 106 14.46 15.16 -0.17
CA GLU A 106 15.64 14.30 -0.06
C GLU A 106 16.63 14.81 1.03
N GLN A 107 16.70 16.13 1.23
CA GLN A 107 17.55 16.73 2.26
C GLN A 107 16.99 16.53 3.68
N GLU A 108 15.67 16.51 3.84
CA GLU A 108 15.02 16.24 5.13
C GLU A 108 15.05 14.74 5.47
N CYS A 109 14.90 13.88 4.45
CA CYS A 109 14.85 12.43 4.59
C CYS A 109 15.51 11.78 3.35
N PRO A 110 16.74 11.22 3.47
CA PRO A 110 17.39 10.56 2.35
C PRO A 110 16.56 9.40 1.78
N GLY A 111 16.45 9.34 0.45
CA GLY A 111 15.60 8.41 -0.29
C GLY A 111 14.13 8.83 -0.41
N ALA A 112 13.74 9.99 0.14
CA ALA A 112 12.40 10.55 -0.03
C ALA A 112 12.26 11.26 -1.37
N ILE A 113 11.12 11.06 -2.02
CA ILE A 113 10.78 11.69 -3.30
C ILE A 113 9.49 12.47 -3.07
N PRO A 114 9.53 13.80 -2.99
CA PRO A 114 8.35 14.60 -2.67
C PRO A 114 7.24 14.43 -3.71
N ASP A 115 6.02 14.79 -3.33
CA ASP A 115 4.87 14.77 -4.24
C ASP A 115 4.90 15.98 -5.19
N THR A 116 5.26 15.74 -6.45
CA THR A 116 5.23 16.75 -7.52
C THR A 116 3.93 16.73 -8.32
N ILE A 117 3.00 15.80 -8.02
CA ILE A 117 1.77 15.62 -8.77
C ILE A 117 0.62 16.41 -8.14
N ASN A 118 0.48 16.32 -6.82
CA ASN A 118 -0.57 17.02 -6.08
C ASN A 118 -0.02 18.09 -5.11
N GLU A 119 1.31 18.22 -4.99
CA GLU A 119 1.98 19.13 -4.06
C GLU A 119 1.50 18.95 -2.60
N SER A 120 1.15 17.72 -2.25
CA SER A 120 0.63 17.39 -0.92
C SER A 120 1.76 17.37 0.12
N SER A 121 1.43 17.75 1.36
CA SER A 121 2.39 17.65 2.48
C SER A 121 2.33 16.29 3.16
N TYR A 122 1.18 15.62 3.12
CA TYR A 122 0.94 14.31 3.73
C TYR A 122 0.07 13.41 2.84
N ILE A 123 0.20 12.08 2.99
CA ILE A 123 -0.65 11.12 2.26
C ILE A 123 -2.15 11.36 2.50
N ARG A 124 -2.53 11.75 3.73
CA ARG A 124 -3.93 12.04 4.06
C ARG A 124 -4.54 13.14 3.20
N ASP A 125 -3.73 14.06 2.69
CA ASP A 125 -4.20 15.17 1.86
C ASP A 125 -4.76 14.62 0.53
N LEU A 126 -4.16 13.55 -0.01
CA LEU A 126 -4.67 12.82 -1.18
C LEU A 126 -6.03 12.16 -0.90
N TYR A 127 -6.18 11.51 0.26
CA TYR A 127 -7.45 10.88 0.64
C TYR A 127 -8.55 11.93 0.83
N PHE A 128 -8.26 13.05 1.48
CA PHE A 128 -9.22 14.14 1.65
C PHE A 128 -9.56 14.88 0.36
N LYS A 129 -8.63 14.91 -0.61
CA LYS A 129 -8.89 15.43 -1.96
C LYS A 129 -9.97 14.63 -2.68
N VAL A 130 -9.96 13.30 -2.52
CA VAL A 130 -10.96 12.40 -3.15
C VAL A 130 -12.24 12.31 -2.34
N ASN A 131 -12.13 12.22 -1.01
CA ASN A 131 -13.26 12.17 -0.10
C ASN A 131 -13.00 13.06 1.12
N PRO A 132 -13.58 14.29 1.16
CA PRO A 132 -13.40 15.22 2.27
C PRO A 132 -13.85 14.71 3.65
N ASN A 133 -14.67 13.65 3.67
CA ASN A 133 -15.22 13.01 4.85
C ASN A 133 -14.62 11.61 5.08
N TYR A 134 -13.42 11.33 4.55
CA TYR A 134 -12.76 10.03 4.77
C TYR A 134 -12.37 9.84 6.24
N GLU A 135 -12.79 8.72 6.83
CA GLU A 135 -12.56 8.39 8.26
C GLU A 135 -11.64 7.17 8.46
N GLY A 136 -11.17 6.55 7.37
CA GLY A 136 -10.29 5.38 7.43
C GLY A 136 -8.82 5.73 7.68
N ARG A 137 -7.96 4.71 7.68
CA ARG A 137 -6.51 4.90 7.71
C ARG A 137 -5.97 5.46 6.39
N PHE A 138 -4.97 6.34 6.49
CA PHE A 138 -4.26 6.93 5.37
C PHE A 138 -3.03 6.07 5.04
N THR A 139 -3.24 4.96 4.33
CA THR A 139 -2.21 3.94 4.10
C THR A 139 -1.40 4.22 2.83
N VAL A 140 -0.21 3.61 2.77
CA VAL A 140 0.55 3.36 1.54
C VAL A 140 0.61 1.85 1.29
N PRO A 141 0.62 1.37 0.03
CA PRO A 141 0.71 2.14 -1.21
C PRO A 141 -0.59 2.87 -1.59
N VAL A 142 -0.47 3.92 -2.40
CA VAL A 142 -1.60 4.55 -3.11
C VAL A 142 -1.29 4.58 -4.60
N LEU A 143 -2.14 3.94 -5.41
CA LEU A 143 -2.11 4.05 -6.85
C LEU A 143 -3.06 5.17 -7.28
N TRP A 144 -2.49 6.22 -7.85
CA TRP A 144 -3.18 7.47 -8.18
C TRP A 144 -3.35 7.63 -9.69
N ASP A 145 -4.53 8.08 -10.12
CA ASP A 145 -4.79 8.49 -11.50
C ASP A 145 -4.63 10.00 -11.62
N LYS A 146 -3.65 10.46 -12.42
CA LYS A 146 -3.39 11.89 -12.65
C LYS A 146 -4.48 12.55 -13.50
N LYS A 147 -5.17 11.78 -14.36
CA LYS A 147 -6.21 12.28 -15.27
C LYS A 147 -7.51 12.55 -14.54
N LEU A 148 -7.97 11.58 -13.74
CA LEU A 148 -9.20 11.71 -12.96
C LEU A 148 -8.98 12.31 -11.58
N GLN A 149 -7.72 12.55 -11.19
CA GLN A 149 -7.33 13.09 -9.89
C GLN A 149 -7.96 12.33 -8.72
N THR A 150 -7.89 11.00 -8.79
CA THR A 150 -8.47 10.09 -7.79
C THR A 150 -7.52 8.96 -7.44
N ILE A 151 -7.77 8.33 -6.28
CA ILE A 151 -7.15 7.07 -5.92
C ILE A 151 -7.85 5.97 -6.72
N VAL A 152 -7.08 5.18 -7.46
CA VAL A 152 -7.56 3.96 -8.13
C VAL A 152 -7.66 2.84 -7.10
N ASN A 153 -6.53 2.56 -6.44
CA ASN A 153 -6.42 1.42 -5.55
C ASN A 153 -5.43 1.69 -4.41
N ASN A 154 -5.74 1.22 -3.19
CA ASN A 154 -4.83 1.26 -2.05
C ASN A 154 -4.58 -0.11 -1.40
N GLU A 155 -4.90 -1.18 -2.12
CA GLU A 155 -4.66 -2.58 -1.78
C GLU A 155 -3.44 -3.14 -2.53
N SER A 156 -2.33 -3.34 -1.81
CA SER A 156 -1.06 -3.78 -2.42
C SER A 156 -1.16 -5.07 -3.24
N SER A 157 -2.02 -6.01 -2.83
CA SER A 157 -2.18 -7.31 -3.49
C SER A 157 -2.88 -7.21 -4.84
N GLU A 158 -3.80 -6.26 -5.00
CA GLU A 158 -4.46 -6.00 -6.27
C GLU A 158 -3.57 -5.17 -7.19
N ILE A 159 -2.88 -4.16 -6.63
CA ILE A 159 -1.96 -3.31 -7.40
C ILE A 159 -0.88 -4.14 -8.11
N ILE A 160 -0.27 -5.10 -7.41
CA ILE A 160 0.75 -5.97 -8.04
C ILE A 160 0.16 -6.83 -9.16
N ARG A 161 -1.09 -7.27 -9.05
CA ARG A 161 -1.77 -8.03 -10.12
C ARG A 161 -2.09 -7.15 -11.33
N MET A 162 -2.49 -5.90 -11.11
CA MET A 162 -2.64 -4.92 -12.20
C MET A 162 -1.31 -4.68 -12.92
N PHE A 163 -0.24 -4.45 -12.16
CA PHE A 163 1.10 -4.24 -12.74
C PHE A 163 1.62 -5.46 -13.50
N ASN A 164 1.26 -6.67 -13.06
CA ASN A 164 1.67 -7.91 -13.69
C ASN A 164 1.21 -8.05 -15.15
N THR A 165 0.03 -7.50 -15.51
CA THR A 165 -0.58 -7.75 -16.82
C THR A 165 -1.14 -6.54 -17.55
N ALA A 166 -1.71 -5.54 -16.86
CA ALA A 166 -2.51 -4.49 -17.49
C ALA A 166 -1.71 -3.64 -18.50
N PHE A 167 -0.40 -3.50 -18.29
CA PHE A 167 0.48 -2.67 -19.10
C PHE A 167 1.28 -3.45 -20.15
N ASN A 168 1.07 -4.76 -20.31
CA ASN A 168 1.89 -5.60 -21.19
C ASN A 168 2.02 -5.07 -22.63
N ALA A 169 0.99 -4.40 -23.16
CA ALA A 169 1.02 -3.80 -24.50
C ALA A 169 2.04 -2.65 -24.67
N PHE A 170 2.53 -2.07 -23.56
CA PHE A 170 3.47 -0.94 -23.54
C PHE A 170 4.90 -1.34 -23.14
N LEU A 171 5.14 -2.64 -22.91
CA LEU A 171 6.41 -3.15 -22.42
C LEU A 171 7.23 -3.79 -23.55
N SER A 172 8.53 -3.98 -23.30
CA SER A 172 9.34 -4.86 -24.14
C SER A 172 8.77 -6.28 -24.11
N LYS A 173 9.02 -7.07 -25.17
CA LYS A 173 8.56 -8.47 -25.24
C LYS A 173 8.99 -9.27 -24.00
N GLU A 174 10.26 -9.14 -23.61
CA GLU A 174 10.83 -9.83 -22.45
C GLU A 174 10.08 -9.47 -21.16
N GLN A 175 9.82 -8.18 -20.92
CA GLN A 175 9.08 -7.73 -19.73
C GLN A 175 7.61 -8.10 -19.77
N ALA A 176 6.97 -8.07 -20.95
CA ALA A 176 5.57 -8.45 -21.13
C ALA A 176 5.33 -9.94 -20.85
N GLU A 177 6.32 -10.80 -21.17
CA GLU A 177 6.27 -12.25 -20.94
C GLU A 177 6.47 -12.63 -19.46
N LEU A 178 7.05 -11.76 -18.63
CA LEU A 178 7.14 -11.97 -17.18
C LEU A 178 5.72 -12.05 -16.57
N ASN A 179 5.44 -13.13 -15.86
CA ASN A 179 4.16 -13.36 -15.19
C ASN A 179 4.37 -13.96 -13.79
N TYR A 180 4.04 -13.20 -12.76
CA TYR A 180 4.16 -13.60 -11.35
C TYR A 180 2.91 -14.27 -10.78
N TYR A 181 1.86 -14.42 -11.58
CA TYR A 181 0.60 -15.07 -11.23
C TYR A 181 0.03 -15.88 -12.42
N PRO A 182 0.79 -16.85 -12.94
CA PRO A 182 0.38 -17.65 -14.11
C PRO A 182 -0.79 -18.56 -13.78
N GLU A 183 -1.71 -18.72 -14.74
CA GLU A 183 -2.98 -19.46 -14.60
C GLU A 183 -2.79 -20.86 -13.99
N SER A 184 -1.76 -21.59 -14.41
CA SER A 184 -1.46 -22.94 -13.93
C SER A 184 -1.09 -23.03 -12.45
N LEU A 185 -0.64 -21.93 -11.83
CA LEU A 185 -0.19 -21.90 -10.44
C LEU A 185 -1.13 -21.09 -9.52
N GLN A 186 -2.17 -20.42 -10.05
CA GLN A 186 -2.98 -19.47 -9.30
C GLN A 186 -3.54 -20.05 -8.01
N LYS A 187 -4.08 -21.27 -8.06
CA LYS A 187 -4.65 -21.95 -6.89
C LYS A 187 -3.60 -22.11 -5.76
N GLU A 188 -2.42 -22.62 -6.10
CA GLU A 188 -1.36 -22.86 -5.11
C GLU A 188 -0.75 -21.55 -4.60
N ILE A 189 -0.65 -20.53 -5.47
CA ILE A 189 -0.25 -19.18 -5.09
C ILE A 189 -1.25 -18.57 -4.10
N ASP A 190 -2.55 -18.68 -4.37
CA ASP A 190 -3.59 -18.12 -3.51
C ASP A 190 -3.64 -18.82 -2.15
N GLU A 191 -3.59 -20.15 -2.13
CA GLU A 191 -3.50 -20.95 -0.90
C GLU A 191 -2.24 -20.57 -0.11
N THR A 192 -1.10 -20.41 -0.78
CA THR A 192 0.17 -20.01 -0.15
C THR A 192 0.10 -18.60 0.42
N ASN A 193 -0.45 -17.66 -0.35
CA ASN A 193 -0.60 -16.26 0.03
C ASN A 193 -1.56 -16.06 1.20
N GLU A 194 -2.58 -16.89 1.34
CA GLU A 194 -3.57 -16.78 2.42
C GLU A 194 -2.91 -16.97 3.78
N TRP A 195 -2.23 -18.11 4.00
CA TRP A 195 -1.59 -18.35 5.29
C TRP A 195 -0.35 -17.47 5.49
N ILE A 196 0.47 -17.20 4.45
CA ILE A 196 1.59 -16.26 4.57
C ILE A 196 1.09 -14.87 4.97
N TYR A 197 -0.01 -14.40 4.40
CA TYR A 197 -0.61 -13.14 4.83
C TYR A 197 -1.02 -13.20 6.29
N ASP A 198 -1.82 -14.19 6.68
CA ASP A 198 -2.45 -14.21 7.99
C ASP A 198 -1.46 -14.41 9.15
N THR A 199 -0.51 -15.34 8.98
CA THR A 199 0.36 -15.80 10.06
C THR A 199 1.79 -15.28 9.97
N VAL A 200 2.22 -14.71 8.84
CA VAL A 200 3.56 -14.13 8.68
C VAL A 200 3.48 -12.63 8.44
N ASN A 201 3.00 -12.19 7.27
CA ASN A 201 3.02 -10.77 6.90
C ASN A 201 2.20 -9.91 7.86
N ASN A 202 0.99 -10.36 8.20
CA ASN A 202 0.15 -9.71 9.18
C ASN A 202 0.42 -10.24 10.60
N GLY A 203 0.90 -11.49 10.73
CA GLY A 203 1.25 -12.13 12.00
C GLY A 203 2.22 -11.30 12.83
N VAL A 204 3.31 -10.80 12.23
CA VAL A 204 4.28 -9.94 12.94
C VAL A 204 3.66 -8.64 13.46
N TYR A 205 2.67 -8.08 12.75
CA TYR A 205 1.91 -6.92 13.25
C TYR A 205 0.95 -7.30 14.37
N LYS A 206 0.26 -8.45 14.25
CA LYS A 206 -0.62 -8.95 15.31
C LYS A 206 0.15 -9.17 16.61
N SER A 207 1.35 -9.75 16.53
CA SER A 207 2.26 -9.91 17.66
C SER A 207 2.79 -8.58 18.17
N GLY A 208 3.39 -7.75 17.31
CA GLY A 208 4.09 -6.53 17.72
C GLY A 208 3.18 -5.41 18.24
N PHE A 209 1.91 -5.38 17.81
CA PHE A 209 0.92 -4.43 18.30
C PHE A 209 0.01 -4.99 19.40
N ALA A 210 0.19 -6.24 19.81
CA ALA A 210 -0.56 -6.79 20.92
C ALA A 210 -0.30 -6.00 22.20
N THR A 211 -1.35 -5.71 22.98
CA THR A 211 -1.22 -5.02 24.28
C THR A 211 -1.54 -5.94 25.47
N THR A 212 -1.74 -7.24 25.23
CA THR A 212 -1.88 -8.26 26.27
C THR A 212 -0.95 -9.45 25.96
N GLN A 213 -0.47 -10.12 27.01
CA GLN A 213 0.41 -11.29 26.87
C GLN A 213 -0.26 -12.39 26.04
N GLN A 214 -1.55 -12.65 26.30
CA GLN A 214 -2.30 -13.68 25.59
C GLN A 214 -2.42 -13.38 24.09
N ALA A 215 -2.74 -12.14 23.71
CA ALA A 215 -2.81 -11.75 22.29
C ALA A 215 -1.44 -11.85 21.61
N TYR A 216 -0.37 -11.47 22.31
CA TYR A 216 1.00 -11.63 21.80
C TYR A 216 1.33 -13.11 21.56
N GLU A 217 1.14 -13.97 22.56
CA GLU A 217 1.45 -15.40 22.48
C GLU A 217 0.63 -16.13 21.40
N ASN A 218 -0.66 -15.84 21.32
CA ASN A 218 -1.55 -16.40 20.29
C ASN A 218 -1.05 -16.13 18.86
N ASN A 219 -0.39 -14.99 18.65
CA ASN A 219 0.08 -14.59 17.32
C ASN A 219 1.54 -14.97 17.07
N VAL A 220 2.44 -14.80 18.05
CA VAL A 220 3.88 -15.01 17.83
C VAL A 220 4.22 -16.49 17.58
N TYR A 221 3.54 -17.43 18.27
CA TYR A 221 3.76 -18.85 18.01
C TYR A 221 3.32 -19.25 16.59
N ASN A 222 2.26 -18.63 16.07
CA ASN A 222 1.81 -18.87 14.69
C ASN A 222 2.81 -18.34 13.65
N VAL A 223 3.50 -17.23 13.94
CA VAL A 223 4.60 -16.72 13.11
C VAL A 223 5.69 -17.78 12.99
N PHE A 224 6.25 -18.23 14.12
CA PHE A 224 7.36 -19.20 14.11
C PHE A 224 6.97 -20.55 13.51
N LYS A 225 5.76 -21.05 13.80
CA LYS A 225 5.24 -22.28 13.16
C LYS A 225 5.17 -22.15 11.63
N SER A 226 4.86 -20.95 11.14
CA SER A 226 4.78 -20.69 9.70
C SER A 226 6.17 -20.50 9.08
N LEU A 227 7.12 -19.92 9.81
CA LEU A 227 8.53 -19.87 9.41
C LEU A 227 9.12 -21.29 9.29
N ASP A 228 8.83 -22.19 10.24
CA ASP A 228 9.24 -23.60 10.14
C ASP A 228 8.64 -24.30 8.91
N ARG A 229 7.40 -23.95 8.54
CA ARG A 229 6.75 -24.46 7.33
C ARG A 229 7.45 -23.92 6.07
N ILE A 230 7.79 -22.64 6.04
CA ILE A 230 8.52 -22.01 4.93
C ILE A 230 9.88 -22.67 4.76
N GLU A 231 10.63 -22.85 5.85
CA GLU A 231 11.94 -23.50 5.83
C GLU A 231 11.86 -24.89 5.21
N LYS A 232 10.85 -25.69 5.58
CA LYS A 232 10.63 -27.03 5.00
C LYS A 232 10.26 -27.01 3.52
N ILE A 233 9.57 -25.96 3.05
CA ILE A 233 9.24 -25.81 1.62
C ILE A 233 10.53 -25.48 0.86
N LEU A 234 11.34 -24.57 1.38
CA LEU A 234 12.57 -24.11 0.74
C LEU A 234 13.75 -25.09 0.90
N ASP A 235 13.62 -26.10 1.76
CA ASP A 235 14.53 -27.24 1.80
C ASP A 235 14.39 -28.07 0.50
N GLY A 236 15.29 -27.81 -0.45
CA GLY A 236 15.28 -28.44 -1.77
C GLY A 236 14.55 -27.66 -2.88
N HIS A 237 13.97 -26.49 -2.59
CA HIS A 237 13.34 -25.62 -3.58
C HIS A 237 13.88 -24.18 -3.48
N LYS A 238 14.02 -23.52 -4.62
CA LYS A 238 14.45 -22.12 -4.69
C LYS A 238 13.31 -21.14 -4.42
N TYR A 239 12.07 -21.53 -4.73
CA TYR A 239 10.88 -20.68 -4.60
C TYR A 239 9.70 -21.43 -3.96
N LEU A 240 8.74 -20.66 -3.44
CA LEU A 240 7.65 -21.19 -2.60
C LEU A 240 6.66 -22.10 -3.32
N VAL A 241 6.41 -21.86 -4.62
CA VAL A 241 5.35 -22.52 -5.38
C VAL A 241 5.95 -23.20 -6.59
N GLN A 242 5.95 -24.54 -6.58
CA GLN A 242 6.48 -25.39 -7.66
C GLN A 242 7.83 -24.91 -8.25
N ASP A 243 8.74 -24.49 -7.36
CA ASP A 243 10.07 -23.95 -7.72
C ASP A 243 10.05 -22.84 -8.80
N THR A 244 8.95 -22.08 -8.86
CA THR A 244 8.76 -20.95 -9.78
C THR A 244 8.68 -19.66 -8.99
N PHE A 245 9.36 -18.60 -9.44
CA PHE A 245 9.28 -17.29 -8.79
C PHE A 245 7.94 -16.61 -9.08
N THR A 246 7.16 -16.33 -8.04
CA THR A 246 5.78 -15.82 -8.14
C THR A 246 5.55 -14.62 -7.21
N GLU A 247 4.33 -14.07 -7.23
CA GLU A 247 3.91 -13.05 -6.27
C GLU A 247 3.96 -13.53 -4.81
N ALA A 248 3.91 -14.85 -4.56
CA ALA A 248 4.06 -15.40 -3.21
C ALA A 248 5.43 -15.10 -2.62
N ASP A 249 6.50 -15.28 -3.42
CA ASP A 249 7.87 -15.00 -3.00
C ASP A 249 8.08 -13.50 -2.73
N ILE A 250 7.52 -12.64 -3.58
CA ILE A 250 7.57 -11.18 -3.40
C ILE A 250 6.86 -10.78 -2.11
N ARG A 251 5.67 -11.33 -1.87
CA ARG A 251 4.86 -11.04 -0.67
C ARG A 251 5.54 -11.51 0.60
N LEU A 252 6.20 -12.67 0.58
CA LEU A 252 6.99 -13.18 1.70
C LEU A 252 8.25 -12.34 1.94
N PHE A 253 9.06 -12.12 0.89
CA PHE A 253 10.33 -11.42 0.95
C PHE A 253 10.23 -10.06 1.65
N THR A 254 9.18 -9.30 1.33
CA THR A 254 8.97 -7.97 1.93
C THR A 254 8.79 -8.01 3.46
N THR A 255 8.36 -9.13 4.03
CA THR A 255 8.37 -9.35 5.47
C THR A 255 9.71 -9.89 5.96
N ILE A 256 10.29 -10.91 5.32
CA ILE A 256 11.53 -11.56 5.81
C ILE A 256 12.74 -10.62 5.83
N VAL A 257 12.79 -9.63 4.94
CA VAL A 257 13.88 -8.65 4.90
C VAL A 257 13.81 -7.58 6.00
N ARG A 258 12.82 -7.65 6.91
CA ARG A 258 12.57 -6.69 8.00
C ARG A 258 12.51 -7.40 9.35
#